data_AF-A0A846HH38-F1
#
_entry.id   AF-A0A846HH38-F1
#
_cell.length_a   1.000
_cell.length_b   1.000
_cell.length_c   1.000
_cell.angle_alpha   90.00
_cell.angle_beta   90.00
_cell.angle_gamma   90.00
#
_symmetry.space_group_name_H-M   'P 1'
#
loop_
_entity.id
_entity.type
_entity.pdbx_description
1 polymer ?
#
loop_
_entity_poly.entity_id
_entity_poly.type
_entity_poly.pdbx_seq_one_letter_code
_entity_poly.pdbx_strand_id
1 'polypeptide(L)' 'MISTSKPKSNTHPWCIIRQLPNMQRLVVDRFRGRNDADAYLQILRQLLPQVDHVIIFDLIPETYA' A
#
# COMPACT_ATOMS: atom_id res chain seq x y z
N MET A 1 -32.87 6.00 -13.34
CA MET A 1 -31.56 5.78 -13.99
C MET A 1 -30.56 5.43 -12.91
N ILE A 2 -30.01 4.22 -12.91
CA ILE A 2 -28.99 3.82 -11.95
C ILE A 2 -27.66 4.13 -12.64
N SER A 3 -26.99 5.21 -12.23
CA SER A 3 -25.65 5.54 -12.73
C SER A 3 -24.68 4.48 -12.20
N THR A 4 -24.41 3.44 -12.98
CA THR A 4 -23.35 2.47 -12.67
C THR A 4 -22.00 3.11 -12.98
N SER A 5 -21.52 4.00 -12.10
CA SER A 5 -20.12 4.41 -12.15
C SER A 5 -19.26 3.16 -11.95
N LYS A 6 -18.50 2.77 -12.98
CA LYS A 6 -17.49 1.72 -12.84
C LYS A 6 -16.64 2.03 -11.60
N PRO A 7 -16.40 1.07 -10.69
CA PRO A 7 -15.44 1.30 -9.62
C PRO A 7 -14.10 1.64 -10.27
N LYS A 8 -13.56 2.81 -9.93
CA LYS A 8 -12.26 3.29 -10.43
C LYS A 8 -11.22 2.29 -9.95
N SER A 9 -10.70 1.47 -10.87
CA SER A 9 -9.78 0.38 -10.55
C SER A 9 -8.52 0.97 -9.90
N ASN A 10 -8.18 0.50 -8.69
CA ASN A 10 -6.95 0.90 -8.03
C ASN A 10 -5.75 0.55 -8.92
N THR A 11 -5.06 1.57 -9.43
CA THR A 11 -3.94 1.38 -10.38
C THR A 11 -2.65 0.95 -9.65
N HIS A 12 -2.63 1.06 -8.33
CA HIS A 12 -1.48 0.73 -7.48
C HIS A 12 -1.91 -0.16 -6.32
N PRO A 13 -2.19 -1.45 -6.59
CA PRO A 13 -2.76 -2.35 -5.60
C PRO A 13 -1.73 -2.90 -4.62
N TRP A 14 -0.44 -2.69 -4.83
CA TRP A 14 0.59 -3.13 -3.90
C TRP A 14 0.97 -1.97 -3.01
N CYS A 15 0.76 -2.06 -1.70
CA CYS A 15 1.13 -1.00 -0.77
C CYS A 15 2.15 -1.51 0.24
N ILE A 16 3.10 -0.65 0.60
CA ILE A 16 3.96 -0.89 1.76
C ILE A 16 3.31 -0.19 2.93
N ILE A 17 3.09 -0.94 4.00
CA ILE A 17 2.58 -0.40 5.26
C ILE A 17 3.64 -0.47 6.34
N ARG A 18 3.58 0.49 7.26
CA ARG A 18 4.26 0.46 8.55
C ARG A 18 3.27 0.09 9.63
N GLN A 19 3.63 -0.87 10.48
CA GLN A 19 2.88 -1.16 11.70
C GLN A 19 3.22 -0.10 12.75
N LEU A 20 2.18 0.47 13.36
CA LEU A 20 2.28 1.42 14.46
C LEU A 20 1.71 0.78 15.75
N PRO A 21 2.00 1.35 16.93
CA PRO A 21 1.37 0.92 18.17
C PRO A 21 -0.16 0.90 18.07
N ASN A 22 -0.81 0.11 18.92
CA ASN A 22 -2.26 -0.02 18.98
C ASN A 22 -2.89 -0.55 17.68
N MET A 23 -2.18 -1.44 16.98
CA MET A 23 -2.63 -2.08 15.73
C MET A 23 -2.95 -1.08 14.59
N GLN A 24 -2.41 0.14 14.67
CA GLN A 24 -2.55 1.12 13.61
C GLN A 24 -1.62 0.79 12.44
N ARG A 25 -2.04 1.16 11.22
CA ARG A 25 -1.27 0.93 9.99
C ARG A 25 -1.18 2.23 9.23
N LEU A 26 0.03 2.57 8.81
CA LEU A 26 0.28 3.71 7.94
C LEU A 26 0.70 3.20 6.56
N VAL A 27 0.00 3.64 5.51
CA VAL A 27 0.46 3.41 4.13
C VAL A 27 1.64 4.34 3.87
N VAL A 28 2.80 3.74 3.59
CA VAL A 28 4.03 4.45 3.28
C VAL A 28 4.02 4.86 1.81
N ASP A 29 3.72 3.91 0.92
CA ASP A 29 3.65 4.15 -0.51
C ASP A 29 2.83 3.05 -1.22
N ARG A 30 2.42 3.31 -2.48
CA ARG A 30 1.68 2.40 -3.35
C ARG A 30 2.37 2.20 -4.70
N PHE A 31 2.33 0.97 -5.19
CA PHE A 31 3.01 0.50 -6.38
C PHE A 31 2.06 -0.26 -7.30
N ARG A 32 2.30 -0.14 -8.60
CA ARG A 32 1.55 -0.86 -9.63
C ARG A 32 1.98 -2.33 -9.69
N GLY A 33 3.28 -2.58 -9.59
CA GLY A 33 3.87 -3.92 -9.56
C GLY A 33 4.39 -4.31 -8.18
N ARG A 34 4.31 -5.61 -7.87
CA ARG A 34 4.89 -6.14 -6.63
C ARG A 34 6.41 -6.01 -6.60
N ASN A 35 7.07 -6.19 -7.74
CA ASN A 35 8.53 -6.11 -7.83
C ASN A 35 9.07 -4.73 -7.42
N ASP A 36 8.38 -3.65 -7.80
CA ASP A 36 8.76 -2.29 -7.40
C ASP A 36 8.62 -2.11 -5.89
N ALA A 37 7.54 -2.65 -5.30
CA ALA A 37 7.33 -2.65 -3.86
C ALA A 37 8.42 -3.47 -3.12
N ASP A 38 8.81 -4.63 -3.65
CA ASP A 38 9.88 -5.46 -3.07
C ASP A 38 11.24 -4.73 -3.10
N ALA A 39 11.59 -4.09 -4.22
CA ALA A 39 12.83 -3.31 -4.32
C ALA A 39 12.84 -2.15 -3.31
N TYR A 40 11.73 -1.43 -3.18
CA TYR A 40 11.60 -0.36 -2.20
C TYR A 40 11.66 -0.88 -0.75
N LEU A 41 11.02 -2.02 -0.47
CA LEU A 41 11.05 -2.66 0.86
C LEU A 41 12.48 -3.05 1.26
N GLN A 42 13.31 -3.52 0.32
CA GLN A 42 14.72 -3.81 0.60
C GLN A 42 15.49 -2.57 1.03
N ILE A 43 15.26 -1.43 0.37
CA ILE A 43 15.87 -0.15 0.75
C ILE A 43 15.39 0.28 2.14
N LEU A 44 14.08 0.19 2.41
CA LEU A 44 13.52 0.53 3.73
C LEU A 44 14.11 -0.33 4.85
N ARG A 45 14.31 -1.62 4.63
CA ARG A 45 14.92 -2.52 5.62
C ARG A 45 16.37 -2.16 5.92
N GLN A 46 17.10 -1.62 4.95
CA GLN A 46 18.47 -1.16 5.16
C GLN A 46 18.52 0.20 5.88
N LEU A 47 17.64 1.13 5.52
CA LEU A 47 17.60 2.48 6.10
C LEU A 47 16.98 2.51 7.50
N LEU A 48 15.95 1.68 7.72
CA LEU A 48 15.12 1.68 8.93
C LEU A 48 14.92 0.23 9.44
N PRO A 49 16.01 -0.46 9.85
CA PRO A 49 15.93 -1.86 10.26
C PRO A 49 15.05 -2.11 11.50
N GLN A 50 14.82 -1.07 12.31
CA GLN A 50 13.98 -1.13 13.51
C GLN A 50 12.48 -0.94 13.21
N VAL A 51 12.11 -0.70 11.94
CA VAL A 51 10.74 -0.43 11.54
C VAL A 51 10.21 -1.60 10.73
N ASP A 52 9.13 -2.20 11.23
CA ASP A 52 8.44 -3.28 10.53
C ASP A 52 7.60 -2.75 9.38
N HIS A 53 8.12 -3.00 8.17
CA HIS A 53 7.46 -2.71 6.91
C HIS A 53 6.99 -4.00 6.24
N VAL A 54 5.77 -3.98 5.71
CA VAL A 54 5.14 -5.15 5.07
C VAL A 54 4.45 -4.74 3.79
N ILE A 55 4.58 -5.55 2.74
CA ILE A 55 3.83 -5.39 1.49
C ILE A 55 2.46 -6.05 1.64
N ILE A 56 1.41 -5.32 1.29
CA ILE A 56 0.03 -5.79 1.26
C ILE A 56 -0.55 -5.56 -0.15
N PHE A 57 -1.39 -6.49 -0.59
CA PHE A 57 -2.25 -6.27 -1.75
C PHE A 57 -3.56 -5.65 -1.28
N ASP A 58 -3.80 -4.42 -1.70
CA ASP A 58 -4.92 -3.58 -1.29
C ASP A 58 -5.67 -3.05 -2.52
N LEU A 59 -6.90 -3.52 -2.72
CA LEU A 59 -7.77 -3.09 -3.81
C LEU A 59 -8.67 -1.89 -3.46
N ILE A 60 -8.46 -1.23 -2.31
CA ILE A 60 -9.33 -0.13 -1.89
C ILE A 60 -9.38 0.96 -2.99
N PRO A 61 -10.58 1.27 -3.53
CA PRO A 61 -10.75 2.33 -4.49
C PRO A 61 -10.45 3.68 -3.83
N GLU A 62 -9.85 4.61 -4.57
CA GLU A 62 -9.45 5.99 -4.17
C GLU A 62 -10.56 6.86 -3.54
N THR A 63 -11.77 6.34 -3.32
CA THR A 63 -12.98 7.12 -3.06
C THR A 63 -13.32 7.31 -1.58
N TYR A 64 -12.48 6.86 -0.64
CA TYR A 64 -12.74 6.99 0.80
C TYR A 64 -11.54 7.52 1.62
N ALA A 65 -10.60 8.22 0.97
CA ALA A 65 -9.54 8.95 1.66
C ALA A 65 -9.97 10.39 1.97
#